data_AF-A0A2D6G1W5-F1
#
_entry.id   AF-A0A2D6G1W5-F1
#
_cell.length_a   1.000
_cell.length_b   1.000
_cell.length_c   1.000
_cell.angle_alpha   90.00
_cell.angle_beta   90.00
_cell.angle_gamma   90.00
#
_symmetry.space_group_name_H-M   'P 1'
#
loop_
_entity.id
_entity.type
_entity.pdbx_description
1 polymer ?
#
loop_
_entity_poly.entity_id
_entity_poly.type
_entity_poly.pdbx_seq_one_letter_code
_entity_poly.pdbx_strand_id
1 'polypeptide(L)'
;MFFDQIKDIDGSIKDLRDHLKNIGVAVDDHFDQLDDIAAHIIALEALVIQVVKKMDVDTEAAKAWIRENTEESTGKEGGSEKAPMVIDQMMQTPPVSQ
;
A
#
# COMPACT_ATOMS: atom_id res chain seq x y z
N MET A 1 -9.79 -22.82 -45.16
CA MET A 1 -10.17 -23.35 -43.82
C MET A 1 -8.96 -23.51 -42.90
N PHE A 2 -7.98 -24.38 -43.19
CA PHE A 2 -6.79 -24.55 -42.33
C PHE A 2 -5.86 -23.32 -42.31
N PHE A 3 -5.60 -22.71 -43.48
CA PHE A 3 -4.78 -21.49 -43.57
C PHE A 3 -5.45 -20.26 -42.96
N ASP A 4 -6.78 -20.19 -42.97
CA ASP A 4 -7.54 -19.12 -42.32
C ASP A 4 -7.41 -19.23 -40.79
N GLN A 5 -7.51 -20.45 -40.25
CA GLN A 5 -7.28 -20.70 -38.83
C GLN A 5 -5.86 -20.34 -38.39
N ILE A 6 -4.83 -20.66 -39.20
CA ILE A 6 -3.44 -20.24 -38.90
C ILE A 6 -3.33 -18.72 -38.86
N LYS A 7 -4.00 -18.03 -39.79
CA LYS A 7 -3.99 -16.56 -39.86
C LYS A 7 -4.71 -15.93 -38.66
N ASP A 8 -5.82 -16.52 -38.22
CA ASP A 8 -6.57 -16.06 -37.04
C ASP A 8 -5.77 -16.28 -35.74
N ILE A 9 -5.06 -17.41 -35.64
CA ILE A 9 -4.14 -17.69 -34.52
C ILE A 9 -2.96 -16.71 -34.52
N ASP A 10 -2.34 -16.44 -35.68
CA ASP A 10 -1.26 -15.46 -35.81
C ASP A 10 -1.72 -14.05 -35.39
N GLY A 11 -2.93 -13.65 -35.78
CA GLY A 11 -3.56 -12.41 -35.31
C GLY A 11 -3.72 -12.38 -33.79
N SER A 12 -4.30 -13.43 -33.22
CA SER A 12 -4.51 -13.54 -31.77
C SER A 12 -3.20 -13.49 -30.97
N ILE A 13 -2.12 -14.10 -31.49
CA ILE A 13 -0.79 -14.06 -30.86
C ILE A 13 -0.18 -12.65 -30.91
N LYS A 14 -0.36 -11.93 -32.02
CA LYS A 14 0.10 -10.54 -32.14
C LYS A 14 -0.64 -9.63 -31.16
N ASP A 15 -1.95 -9.79 -31.05
CA ASP A 15 -2.76 -9.02 -30.12
C ASP A 15 -2.37 -9.33 -28.66
N LEU A 16 -2.17 -10.61 -28.33
CA LEU A 16 -1.69 -11.01 -26.99
C LEU A 16 -0.33 -10.38 -26.67
N ARG A 17 0.61 -10.40 -27.63
CA ARG A 17 1.92 -9.77 -27.47
C ARG A 17 1.78 -8.26 -27.19
N ASP A 18 0.90 -7.58 -27.90
CA ASP A 18 0.72 -6.14 -27.75
C ASP A 18 0.01 -5.80 -26.42
N HIS A 19 -0.95 -6.62 -25.98
CA HIS A 19 -1.49 -6.55 -24.62
C HIS A 19 -0.42 -6.74 -23.54
N LEU A 20 0.47 -7.73 -23.68
CA LEU A 20 1.55 -7.96 -22.72
C LEU A 20 2.51 -6.77 -22.63
N LYS A 21 2.81 -6.10 -23.76
CA LYS A 21 3.61 -4.87 -23.75
C LYS A 21 2.91 -3.74 -23.01
N ASN A 22 1.62 -3.54 -23.26
CA ASN A 22 0.84 -2.51 -22.59
C ASN A 22 0.74 -2.76 -21.09
N ILE A 23 0.60 -4.03 -20.67
CA ILE A 23 0.67 -4.42 -19.25
C ILE A 23 2.04 -4.08 -18.67
N GLY A 24 3.13 -4.36 -19.39
CA GLY A 24 4.47 -4.00 -18.95
C GLY A 24 4.63 -2.50 -18.66
N VAL A 25 4.20 -1.65 -19.60
CA VAL A 25 4.23 -0.19 -19.43
C VAL A 25 3.36 0.25 -18.25
N ALA A 26 2.14 -0.28 -18.13
CA ALA A 26 1.24 0.06 -17.03
C ALA A 26 1.80 -0.35 -15.66
N VAL A 27 2.53 -1.47 -15.59
CA VAL A 27 3.20 -1.90 -14.35
C VAL A 27 4.32 -0.93 -13.97
N ASP A 28 5.11 -0.45 -14.93
CA ASP A 28 6.14 0.55 -14.68
C ASP A 28 5.51 1.86 -14.14
N ASP A 29 4.43 2.35 -14.77
CA ASP A 29 3.68 3.52 -14.29
C ASP A 29 3.13 3.32 -12.86
N HIS A 30 2.70 2.10 -12.52
CA HIS A 30 2.27 1.78 -11.17
C HIS A 30 3.41 1.78 -10.15
N PHE A 31 4.63 1.43 -10.53
CA PHE A 31 5.78 1.54 -9.64
C PHE A 31 6.09 2.99 -9.29
N ASP A 32 6.05 3.89 -10.28
CA ASP A 32 6.24 5.33 -10.05
C ASP A 32 5.13 5.89 -9.13
N GLN A 33 3.87 5.49 -9.35
CA GLN A 33 2.77 5.86 -8.46
C GLN A 33 2.94 5.35 -7.03
N LEU A 34 3.46 4.13 -6.86
CA LEU A 34 3.75 3.57 -5.54
C LEU A 34 4.88 4.33 -4.84
N ASP A 35 5.90 4.79 -5.58
CA ASP A 35 6.96 5.64 -5.04
C ASP A 35 6.41 7.00 -4.56
N ASP A 36 5.56 7.64 -5.37
CA ASP A 36 4.88 8.89 -5.01
C ASP A 36 4.00 8.71 -3.75
N ILE A 37 3.25 7.61 -3.65
CA ILE A 37 2.44 7.28 -2.47
C ILE A 37 3.33 7.08 -1.25
N ALA A 38 4.45 6.36 -1.38
CA ALA A 38 5.39 6.15 -0.30
C ALA A 38 5.97 7.48 0.19
N ALA A 39 6.35 8.39 -0.71
CA ALA A 39 6.84 9.72 -0.37
C ALA A 39 5.80 10.53 0.41
N HIS A 40 4.53 10.51 0.00
CA HIS A 40 3.46 11.18 0.73
C HIS A 40 3.22 10.59 2.11
N ILE A 41 3.24 9.25 2.26
CA ILE A 41 3.08 8.58 3.56
C ILE A 41 4.22 8.99 4.50
N ILE A 42 5.47 9.00 4.03
CA ILE A 42 6.63 9.42 4.83
C ILE A 42 6.51 10.89 5.25
N ALA A 43 6.06 11.77 4.35
CA ALA A 43 5.85 13.17 4.68
C ALA A 43 4.76 13.36 5.76
N LEU A 44 3.64 12.64 5.63
CA LEU A 44 2.57 12.65 6.63
C LEU A 44 3.06 12.11 7.97
N GLU A 45 3.79 11.00 7.98
CA GLU A 45 4.37 10.42 9.19
C GLU A 45 5.31 11.42 9.89
N ALA A 46 6.20 12.07 9.15
CA ALA A 46 7.11 13.08 9.70
C ALA A 46 6.34 14.23 10.36
N LEU A 47 5.28 14.74 9.73
CA LEU A 47 4.44 15.81 10.29
C LEU A 47 3.69 15.34 11.53
N VAL A 48 3.06 14.15 11.48
CA VAL A 48 2.31 13.58 12.60
C VAL A 48 3.22 13.36 13.81
N ILE A 49 4.44 12.85 13.63
CA ILE A 49 5.41 12.70 14.73
C ILE A 49 5.70 14.05 15.41
N GLN A 50 5.85 15.14 14.66
CA GLN A 50 6.09 16.46 15.25
C GLN A 50 4.89 16.98 16.05
N VAL A 51 3.67 16.62 15.64
CA VAL A 51 2.43 16.96 16.36
C VAL A 51 2.32 16.12 17.64
N VAL A 52 2.48 14.80 17.51
CA VAL A 52 2.40 13.84 18.62
C VAL A 52 3.43 14.14 19.70
N LYS A 53 4.65 14.58 19.35
CA LYS A 53 5.65 15.02 20.33
C LYS A 53 5.22 16.18 21.23
N LYS A 54 4.18 16.92 20.83
CA LYS A 54 3.66 18.10 21.55
C LYS A 54 2.31 17.84 22.22
N MET A 55 1.71 16.68 21.99
CA MET A 55 0.38 16.32 22.46
C MET A 55 0.44 15.05 23.28
N ASP A 56 -0.42 14.94 24.28
CA ASP A 56 -0.62 13.66 24.95
C ASP A 56 -1.53 12.79 24.08
N VAL A 57 -1.05 11.61 23.70
CA VAL A 57 -1.77 10.69 22.81
C VAL A 57 -2.08 9.41 23.56
N ASP A 58 -3.37 9.11 23.71
CA ASP A 58 -3.83 7.84 24.26
C ASP A 58 -3.66 6.73 23.21
N THR A 59 -2.54 6.02 23.32
CA THR A 59 -2.17 4.94 22.40
C THR A 59 -3.12 3.76 22.48
N GLU A 60 -3.70 3.50 23.65
CA GLU A 60 -4.60 2.37 23.84
C GLU A 60 -5.98 2.66 23.25
N ALA A 61 -6.49 3.90 23.38
CA ALA A 61 -7.68 4.33 22.67
C ALA A 61 -7.50 4.26 21.14
N ALA A 62 -6.33 4.63 20.62
CA ALA A 62 -6.04 4.53 19.19
C ALA A 62 -6.01 3.07 18.69
N LYS A 63 -5.44 2.15 19.48
CA LYS A 63 -5.44 0.71 19.17
C LYS A 63 -6.85 0.11 19.23
N ALA A 64 -7.66 0.49 20.23
CA ALA A 64 -9.05 0.08 20.34
C ALA A 64 -9.86 0.55 19.13
N TRP A 65 -9.68 1.81 18.73
CA TRP A 65 -10.31 2.36 17.52
C TRP A 65 -9.93 1.56 16.27
N ILE A 66 -8.66 1.19 16.10
CA ILE A 66 -8.23 0.36 14.97
C ILE A 66 -8.99 -0.95 14.93
N ARG A 67 -9.05 -1.67 16.06
CA ARG A 67 -9.77 -2.95 16.13
C ARG A 67 -11.21 -2.78 15.68
N GLU A 68 -11.93 -1.84 16.29
CA GLU A 68 -13.36 -1.60 16.03
C GLU A 68 -13.65 -1.20 14.58
N ASN A 69 -12.73 -0.48 13.93
CA ASN A 69 -12.97 0.10 12.60
C ASN A 69 -12.33 -0.69 11.46
N THR A 70 -11.58 -1.77 11.76
CA THR A 70 -10.90 -2.57 10.72
C THR A 70 -11.32 -4.03 10.68
N GLU A 71 -12.05 -4.54 11.68
CA GLU A 71 -12.58 -5.92 11.70
C GLU A 71 -13.37 -6.25 10.42
N GLU A 72 -14.31 -5.39 10.01
CA GLU A 72 -15.12 -5.60 8.79
C GLU A 72 -14.27 -5.60 7.52
N SER A 73 -13.42 -4.58 7.36
CA SER A 73 -12.60 -4.40 6.15
C SER A 73 -11.53 -5.48 5.97
N THR A 74 -11.05 -6.07 7.07
CA THR A 74 -10.00 -7.10 7.05
C THR A 74 -10.56 -8.52 7.08
N GLY A 75 -11.85 -8.68 7.44
CA GLY A 75 -12.48 -9.99 7.62
C GLY A 75 -11.88 -10.83 8.75
N LYS A 76 -11.18 -10.20 9.70
CA LYS A 76 -10.49 -10.85 10.82
C LYS A 76 -11.01 -10.32 12.14
N GLU A 77 -11.29 -11.22 13.07
CA GLU A 77 -11.57 -10.87 14.47
C GLU A 77 -10.36 -10.14 15.07
N GLY A 78 -10.56 -8.96 15.66
CA GLY A 78 -9.47 -8.10 16.11
C GLY A 78 -8.97 -7.06 15.09
N GLY A 79 -9.38 -7.15 13.82
CA GLY A 79 -9.05 -6.16 12.79
C GLY A 79 -7.59 -6.26 12.32
N SER A 80 -7.00 -5.11 12.00
CA SER A 80 -5.62 -5.00 11.56
C SER A 80 -4.65 -5.29 12.70
N GLU A 81 -3.91 -6.40 12.62
CA GLU A 81 -2.87 -6.77 13.59
C GLU A 81 -1.60 -5.90 13.47
N LYS A 82 -1.31 -5.40 12.26
CA LYS A 82 -0.08 -4.64 11.99
C LYS A 82 -0.19 -3.18 12.42
N ALA A 83 -1.38 -2.58 12.31
CA ALA A 83 -1.56 -1.16 12.60
C ALA A 83 -1.26 -0.79 14.08
N PRO A 84 -1.66 -1.59 15.09
CA PRO A 84 -1.24 -1.40 16.48
C PRO A 84 0.28 -1.41 16.66
N MET A 85 1.01 -2.29 15.96
CA MET A 85 2.47 -2.34 16.02
C MET A 85 3.13 -1.07 15.45
N VAL A 86 2.53 -0.49 14.42
CA VAL A 86 2.99 0.78 13.81
C VAL A 86 2.77 1.94 14.78
N ILE A 87 1.66 1.98 15.53
CA ILE A 87 1.46 2.96 16.62
C ILE A 87 2.61 2.86 17.63
N ASP A 88 2.93 1.66 18.08
CA ASP A 88 4.01 1.46 19.06
C ASP A 88 5.37 1.92 18.52
N GLN A 89 5.64 1.75 17.23
CA GLN A 89 6.85 2.27 16.58
C GLN A 89 6.86 3.79 16.50
N MET A 90 5.74 4.43 16.15
CA MET A 90 5.63 5.90 16.06
C MET A 90 5.82 6.59 17.41
N MET A 91 5.43 5.92 18.50
CA MET A 91 5.54 6.44 19.86
C MET A 91 6.90 6.17 20.52
N GLN A 92 7.75 5.33 19.92
CA GLN A 92 9.12 5.16 20.37
C GLN A 92 9.90 6.46 20.10
N THR A 93 10.32 7.13 21.18
CA THR A 93 11.23 8.27 21.04
C THR A 93 12.61 7.73 20.60
N PRO A 94 13.21 8.24 19.51
CA PRO A 94 14.57 7.84 19.17
C PRO A 94 15.50 8.14 20.35
N PRO A 95 16.49 7.28 20.66
CA PRO A 95 17.41 7.54 21.75
C PRO A 95 18.07 8.90 21.53
N VAL A 96 18.02 9.76 22.54
CA VAL A 96 18.78 11.01 22.55
C VAL A 96 20.24 10.62 22.46
N SER A 97 20.87 10.86 21.32
CA SER A 97 22.33 10.77 21.18
C SER A 97 22.94 11.77 22.18
N GLN A 98 23.54 11.23 23.25
CA GLN A 98 24.34 12.00 24.21
C GLN A 98 25.63 12.49 23.55
#